data_AF-L8IUY1-F1
#
_entry.id   AF-L8IUY1-F1
#
_cell.length_a   1.000
_cell.length_b   1.000
_cell.length_c   1.000
_cell.angle_alpha   90.00
_cell.angle_beta   90.00
_cell.angle_gamma   90.00
#
_symmetry.space_group_name_H-M   'P 1'
#
loop_
_entity.id
_entity.type
_entity.pdbx_description
1 polymer ?
#
loop_
_entity_poly.entity_id
_entity_poly.type
_entity_poly.pdbx_seq_one_letter_code
_entity_poly.pdbx_strand_id
1 'polypeptide(L)'
;MNKQISLLTSAINHIKANVKLAADLISLPGTVEGLQKSVTSISNTLNNICLAVEAIQKTVNEYKKTMKLLQSGMNQHALKETNGNNQIIPSLPAISELDNKTHSASLKQDILYLHSFLEETNLKAAGLQKLPNEEQVQGFRSKPSALPKFPQSLGDHIEKSAQVKFVSLSVISSTEDLQDLLHSTDCDMDGKLTYQEIRNSLDSVMPEPEHLREFDSDGDGRYSFLEEE
;
A
#
# COMPACT_ATOMS: atom_id res chain seq x y z
N MET A 1 -6.19 -6.60 82.34
CA MET A 1 -6.14 -5.44 81.42
C MET A 1 -5.66 -5.82 80.02
N ASN A 2 -4.55 -6.56 79.85
CA ASN A 2 -3.96 -6.84 78.52
C ASN A 2 -4.85 -7.63 77.53
N LYS A 3 -5.65 -8.62 77.98
CA LYS A 3 -6.51 -9.41 77.07
C LYS A 3 -7.58 -8.58 76.35
N GLN A 4 -8.17 -7.61 77.05
CA GLN A 4 -9.18 -6.71 76.46
C GLN A 4 -8.55 -5.77 75.44
N ILE A 5 -7.33 -5.29 75.70
CA ILE A 5 -6.57 -4.46 74.77
C ILE A 5 -6.25 -5.26 73.49
N SER A 6 -5.77 -6.50 73.61
CA SER A 6 -5.51 -7.36 72.45
C SER A 6 -6.77 -7.68 71.64
N LEU A 7 -7.90 -7.94 72.30
CA LEU A 7 -9.19 -8.17 71.62
C LEU A 7 -9.65 -6.93 70.85
N LEU A 8 -9.52 -5.76 71.48
CA LEU A 8 -9.87 -4.48 70.85
C LEU A 8 -8.97 -4.18 69.65
N THR A 9 -7.65 -4.38 69.77
CA THR A 9 -6.72 -4.24 68.64
C THR A 9 -7.08 -5.16 67.49
N SER A 10 -7.45 -6.41 67.78
CA SER A 10 -7.91 -7.36 66.76
C SER A 10 -9.18 -6.88 66.07
N ALA A 11 -10.17 -6.41 66.83
CA ALA A 11 -11.42 -5.89 66.27
C ALA A 11 -11.19 -4.64 65.39
N ILE A 12 -10.34 -3.72 65.82
CA ILE A 12 -9.96 -2.52 65.06
C ILE A 12 -9.30 -2.92 63.73
N ASN A 13 -8.38 -3.88 63.76
CA ASN A 13 -7.71 -4.36 62.55
C ASN A 13 -8.73 -5.00 61.57
N HIS A 14 -9.68 -5.77 62.09
CA HIS A 14 -10.75 -6.35 61.27
C HIS A 14 -11.64 -5.28 60.63
N ILE A 15 -12.04 -4.26 61.39
CA ILE A 15 -12.83 -3.13 60.87
C ILE A 15 -12.04 -2.39 59.81
N LYS A 16 -10.75 -2.13 60.05
CA LYS A 16 -9.87 -1.47 59.06
C LYS A 16 -9.81 -2.24 57.74
N ALA A 17 -9.69 -3.56 57.81
CA ALA A 17 -9.72 -4.42 56.63
C ALA A 17 -11.08 -4.34 55.91
N ASN A 18 -12.18 -4.41 56.66
CA ASN A 18 -13.53 -4.32 56.10
C ASN A 18 -13.81 -2.95 55.44
N VAL A 19 -13.35 -1.86 56.05
CA VAL A 19 -13.48 -0.50 55.48
C VAL A 19 -12.69 -0.39 54.17
N LYS A 20 -11.49 -0.99 54.10
CA LYS A 20 -10.72 -1.04 52.85
C LYS A 20 -11.46 -1.82 51.76
N LEU A 21 -11.97 -3.01 52.07
CA LEU A 21 -12.74 -3.81 51.12
C LEU A 21 -14.02 -3.09 50.66
N ALA A 22 -14.69 -2.38 51.56
CA ALA A 22 -15.86 -1.57 51.21
C ALA A 22 -15.49 -0.41 50.27
N ALA A 23 -14.35 0.26 50.50
CA ALA A 23 -13.86 1.30 49.60
C ALA A 23 -13.54 0.75 48.20
N ASP A 24 -12.90 -0.42 48.12
CA ASP A 24 -12.61 -1.11 46.86
C ASP A 24 -13.93 -1.44 46.12
N LEU A 25 -14.94 -1.96 46.84
CA LEU A 25 -16.26 -2.27 46.28
C LEU A 25 -17.00 -1.03 45.77
N ILE A 26 -16.86 0.11 46.45
CA ILE A 26 -17.44 1.39 46.02
C ILE A 26 -16.75 1.93 44.76
N SER A 27 -15.46 1.64 44.56
CA SER A 27 -14.71 2.04 43.36
C SER A 27 -14.94 1.15 42.14
N LEU A 28 -15.41 -0.08 42.36
CA LEU A 28 -15.62 -1.10 41.32
C LEU A 28 -16.52 -0.63 40.17
N PRO A 29 -17.66 0.08 40.38
CA PRO A 29 -18.48 0.59 39.29
C PRO A 29 -17.71 1.46 38.29
N GLY A 30 -16.74 2.27 38.74
CA GLY A 30 -15.91 3.08 37.85
C GLY A 30 -15.01 2.22 36.95
N THR A 31 -14.46 1.13 37.49
CA THR A 31 -13.67 0.16 36.70
C THR A 31 -14.55 -0.59 35.69
N VAL A 32 -15.79 -0.93 36.08
CA VAL A 32 -16.77 -1.59 35.20
C VAL A 32 -17.20 -0.65 34.08
N GLU A 33 -17.44 0.64 34.37
CA GLU A 33 -17.77 1.64 33.36
C GLU A 33 -16.61 1.81 32.34
N GLY A 34 -15.37 1.87 32.83
CA GLY A 34 -14.17 1.89 31.99
C GLY A 34 -14.10 0.66 31.06
N LEU A 35 -14.32 -0.54 31.62
CA LEU A 35 -14.34 -1.77 30.85
C LEU A 35 -15.47 -1.79 29.80
N GLN A 36 -16.66 -1.32 30.15
CA GLN A 36 -17.79 -1.22 29.22
C GLN A 36 -17.50 -0.30 28.03
N LYS A 37 -16.81 0.82 28.27
CA LYS A 37 -16.35 1.72 27.19
C LYS A 37 -15.33 1.03 26.29
N SER A 38 -14.36 0.32 26.86
CA SER A 38 -13.39 -0.46 26.09
C SER A 38 -14.05 -1.55 25.25
N VAL A 39 -14.99 -2.32 25.83
CA VAL A 39 -15.76 -3.35 25.11
C VAL A 39 -16.54 -2.75 23.94
N THR A 40 -17.21 -1.61 24.15
CA THR A 40 -17.95 -0.91 23.09
C THR A 40 -17.02 -0.45 21.97
N SER A 41 -15.86 0.11 22.31
CA SER A 41 -14.85 0.52 21.33
C SER A 41 -14.33 -0.66 20.51
N ILE A 42 -14.03 -1.78 21.16
CA ILE A 42 -13.57 -3.02 20.49
C ILE A 42 -14.67 -3.54 19.55
N SER A 43 -15.92 -3.56 20.01
CA SER A 43 -17.06 -3.99 19.19
C SER A 43 -17.22 -3.14 17.92
N ASN A 44 -17.01 -1.82 18.02
CA ASN A 44 -17.06 -0.93 16.86
C ASN A 44 -15.91 -1.20 15.88
N THR A 45 -14.69 -1.37 16.38
CA THR A 45 -13.54 -1.73 15.54
C THR A 45 -13.76 -3.06 14.82
N LEU A 46 -14.29 -4.07 15.53
CA LEU A 46 -14.60 -5.37 14.94
C LEU A 46 -15.66 -5.26 13.84
N ASN A 47 -16.71 -4.47 14.05
CA ASN A 47 -17.73 -4.23 13.02
C ASN A 47 -17.12 -3.59 11.75
N ASN A 48 -16.23 -2.60 11.91
CA ASN A 48 -15.55 -1.98 10.77
C ASN A 48 -14.65 -2.96 10.02
N ILE A 49 -13.92 -3.82 10.74
CA ILE A 49 -13.10 -4.88 10.13
C ILE A 49 -13.99 -5.86 9.36
N CYS A 50 -15.12 -6.30 9.90
CA CYS A 50 -16.05 -7.18 9.20
C CYS A 50 -16.53 -6.57 7.88
N LEU A 51 -16.90 -5.29 7.87
CA LEU A 51 -17.31 -4.58 6.65
C LEU A 51 -16.18 -4.50 5.62
N ALA A 52 -14.95 -4.21 6.06
CA ALA A 52 -13.79 -4.17 5.19
C ALA A 52 -13.48 -5.55 4.57
N VAL A 53 -13.54 -6.61 5.38
CA VAL A 53 -13.36 -8.00 4.93
C VAL A 53 -14.42 -8.39 3.92
N GLU A 54 -15.68 -8.02 4.13
CA GLU A 54 -16.76 -8.29 3.18
C GLU A 54 -16.53 -7.59 1.83
N ALA A 55 -16.08 -6.33 1.86
CA ALA A 55 -15.72 -5.60 0.66
C ALA A 55 -14.55 -6.25 -0.10
N ILE A 56 -13.50 -6.66 0.61
CA ILE A 56 -12.35 -7.38 0.02
C ILE A 56 -12.82 -8.70 -0.58
N GLN A 57 -13.65 -9.47 0.14
CA GLN A 57 -14.15 -10.75 -0.31
C GLN A 57 -14.96 -10.63 -1.61
N LYS A 58 -15.77 -9.57 -1.73
CA LYS A 58 -16.49 -9.26 -2.97
C LYS A 58 -15.54 -8.97 -4.13
N THR A 59 -14.54 -8.12 -3.91
CA THR A 59 -13.54 -7.77 -4.92
C THR A 59 -12.75 -8.99 -5.39
N VAL A 60 -12.27 -9.83 -4.47
CA VAL A 60 -11.58 -11.10 -4.78
C VAL A 60 -12.46 -12.04 -5.61
N ASN A 61 -13.75 -12.13 -5.31
CA ASN A 61 -14.67 -12.98 -6.07
C ASN A 61 -14.87 -12.47 -7.50
N GLU A 62 -14.91 -11.16 -7.73
CA GLU A 62 -14.95 -10.60 -9.08
C GLU A 62 -13.65 -10.85 -9.84
N TYR A 63 -12.49 -10.62 -9.23
CA TYR A 63 -11.19 -10.96 -9.83
C TYR A 63 -11.09 -12.45 -10.20
N LYS A 64 -11.62 -13.34 -9.35
CA LYS A 64 -11.67 -14.77 -9.64
C LYS A 64 -12.52 -15.10 -10.87
N LYS A 65 -13.61 -14.36 -11.11
CA LYS A 65 -14.45 -14.52 -12.31
C LYS A 65 -13.73 -14.02 -13.57
N THR A 66 -13.12 -12.83 -13.51
CA THR A 66 -12.41 -12.25 -14.67
C THR A 66 -11.22 -13.12 -15.06
N MET A 67 -10.47 -13.64 -14.10
CA MET A 67 -9.36 -14.57 -14.33
C MET A 67 -9.82 -15.86 -15.03
N LYS A 68 -10.93 -16.46 -14.59
CA LYS A 68 -11.51 -17.64 -15.26
C LYS A 68 -11.95 -17.33 -16.69
N LEU A 69 -12.54 -16.15 -16.93
CA LEU A 69 -12.95 -15.73 -18.26
C LEU A 69 -11.75 -15.59 -19.19
N LEU A 70 -10.68 -14.91 -18.75
CA LEU A 70 -9.43 -14.76 -19.50
C LEU A 70 -8.78 -16.12 -19.80
N GLN A 71 -8.70 -17.01 -18.80
CA GLN A 71 -8.17 -18.37 -18.98
C GLN A 71 -8.96 -19.15 -20.03
N SER A 72 -10.30 -19.04 -20.02
CA SER A 72 -11.15 -19.69 -21.02
C SER A 72 -10.96 -19.12 -22.43
N GLY A 73 -10.64 -17.82 -22.55
CA GLY A 73 -10.33 -17.17 -23.84
C GLY A 73 -9.01 -17.65 -24.43
N MET A 74 -7.96 -17.75 -23.60
CA MET A 74 -6.65 -18.27 -24.02
C MET A 74 -6.73 -19.72 -24.52
N ASN A 75 -7.46 -20.58 -23.81
CA ASN A 75 -7.64 -21.99 -24.20
C ASN A 75 -8.41 -22.16 -25.52
N GLN A 76 -9.29 -21.23 -25.89
CA GLN A 76 -9.98 -21.24 -27.18
C GLN A 76 -9.07 -20.84 -28.35
N HIS A 77 -8.12 -19.92 -28.14
CA HIS A 77 -7.17 -19.52 -29.17
C HIS A 77 -6.13 -20.61 -29.44
N ALA A 78 -5.62 -21.25 -28.38
CA ALA A 78 -4.65 -22.34 -28.49
C ALA A 78 -5.18 -23.55 -29.30
N LEU A 79 -6.49 -23.82 -29.27
CA LEU A 79 -7.08 -24.90 -30.08
C LEU A 79 -7.26 -24.52 -31.56
N LYS A 80 -7.42 -23.23 -31.89
CA LYS A 80 -7.57 -22.78 -33.28
C LYS A 80 -6.26 -22.67 -34.04
N GLU A 81 -5.14 -22.40 -33.34
CA GLU A 81 -3.81 -22.27 -33.96
C GLU A 81 -3.11 -23.61 -34.22
N THR A 82 -3.65 -24.73 -33.70
CA THR A 82 -3.12 -26.09 -33.98
C THR A 82 -3.87 -26.83 -35.10
N ASN A 83 -4.96 -26.27 -35.64
CA ASN A 83 -5.62 -26.81 -36.82
C ASN A 83 -5.10 -26.15 -38.11
N GLY A 84 -3.77 -26.05 -38.21
CA GLY A 84 -3.05 -25.59 -39.38
C GLY A 84 -2.71 -26.75 -40.30
N ASN A 85 -3.26 -26.68 -41.51
CA ASN A 85 -2.54 -26.95 -42.76
C ASN A 85 -1.93 -28.34 -42.97
N ASN A 86 -2.73 -29.25 -43.53
CA ASN A 86 -2.19 -30.30 -44.39
C ASN A 86 -2.51 -29.99 -45.86
N GLN A 87 -1.45 -29.67 -46.60
CA GLN A 87 -1.17 -29.92 -48.02
C GLN A 87 -2.38 -30.00 -48.98
N ILE A 88 -2.47 -29.08 -49.94
CA ILE A 88 -2.27 -29.33 -51.39
C ILE A 88 -1.92 -27.97 -52.03
N ILE A 89 -0.80 -27.89 -52.75
CA ILE A 89 -0.51 -26.81 -53.69
C ILE A 89 -1.30 -27.10 -54.98
N PRO A 90 -2.15 -26.18 -55.47
CA PRO A 90 -2.37 -26.05 -56.90
C PRO A 90 -1.82 -24.70 -57.36
N SER A 91 -0.79 -24.80 -58.18
CA SER A 91 -0.37 -23.90 -59.24
C SER A 91 -1.01 -22.51 -59.31
N LEU A 92 -0.13 -21.51 -59.20
CA LEU A 92 -0.33 -20.11 -59.52
C LEU A 92 -1.04 -19.88 -60.87
N PRO A 93 -2.06 -19.01 -60.91
CA PRO A 93 -2.28 -18.11 -62.02
C PRO A 93 -1.83 -16.71 -61.62
N ALA A 94 -0.97 -16.12 -62.45
CA ALA A 94 -0.74 -14.68 -62.44
C ALA A 94 -2.09 -13.94 -62.59
N ILE A 95 -2.22 -12.77 -61.96
CA ILE A 95 -2.72 -11.48 -62.46
C ILE A 95 -3.30 -10.67 -61.27
N SER A 96 -2.90 -9.39 -61.23
CA SER A 96 -3.49 -8.22 -60.57
C SER A 96 -3.07 -7.88 -59.15
N GLU A 97 -2.29 -6.80 -59.06
CA GLU A 97 -2.26 -5.86 -57.93
C GLU A 97 -3.67 -5.63 -57.39
N LEU A 98 -3.93 -6.02 -56.14
CA LEU A 98 -5.13 -5.66 -55.41
C LEU A 98 -4.80 -5.42 -53.93
N ASP A 99 -4.89 -4.14 -53.57
CA ASP A 99 -5.21 -3.60 -52.24
C ASP A 99 -4.17 -3.59 -51.10
N ASN A 100 -2.92 -3.21 -51.37
CA ASN A 100 -1.99 -2.71 -50.32
C ASN A 100 -2.12 -1.18 -50.08
N LYS A 101 -2.89 -0.47 -50.91
CA LYS A 101 -3.04 0.99 -50.86
C LYS A 101 -4.05 1.45 -49.82
N THR A 102 -5.13 0.69 -49.58
CA THR A 102 -6.16 1.07 -48.60
C THR A 102 -5.67 0.85 -47.17
N HIS A 103 -4.97 -0.26 -46.91
CA HIS A 103 -4.46 -0.57 -45.57
C HIS A 103 -3.35 0.38 -45.11
N SER A 104 -2.48 0.81 -46.04
CA SER A 104 -1.44 1.80 -45.75
C SER A 104 -1.97 3.23 -45.62
N ALA A 105 -3.05 3.57 -46.33
CA ALA A 105 -3.72 4.86 -46.18
C ALA A 105 -4.45 4.97 -44.83
N SER A 106 -5.10 3.90 -44.37
CA SER A 106 -5.72 3.84 -43.04
C SER A 106 -4.69 4.02 -41.93
N LEU A 107 -3.58 3.28 -41.97
CA LEU A 107 -2.51 3.42 -40.96
C LEU A 107 -1.90 4.84 -40.95
N LYS A 108 -1.75 5.47 -42.12
CA LYS A 108 -1.28 6.86 -42.20
C LYS A 108 -2.27 7.84 -41.60
N GLN A 109 -3.58 7.63 -41.79
CA GLN A 109 -4.62 8.46 -41.21
C GLN A 109 -4.67 8.32 -39.69
N ASP A 110 -4.52 7.10 -39.17
CA ASP A 110 -4.51 6.83 -37.72
C ASP A 110 -3.30 7.46 -37.04
N ILE A 111 -2.12 7.38 -37.66
CA ILE A 111 -0.90 8.04 -37.16
C ILE A 111 -1.08 9.57 -37.10
N LEU A 112 -1.67 10.17 -38.13
CA LEU A 112 -1.93 11.63 -38.15
C LEU A 112 -2.94 12.04 -37.08
N TYR A 113 -3.99 11.23 -36.86
CA TYR A 113 -4.99 11.50 -35.82
C TYR A 113 -4.36 11.46 -34.42
N LEU A 114 -3.54 10.45 -34.12
CA LEU A 114 -2.82 10.34 -32.84
C LEU A 114 -1.86 11.51 -32.63
N HIS A 115 -1.16 11.95 -33.68
CA HIS A 115 -0.24 13.09 -33.60
C HIS A 115 -0.98 14.39 -33.27
N SER A 116 -2.13 14.64 -33.91
CA SER A 116 -2.97 15.80 -33.64
C SER A 116 -3.57 15.77 -32.22
N PHE A 117 -3.98 14.59 -31.74
CA PHE A 117 -4.53 14.42 -30.40
C PHE A 117 -3.48 14.63 -29.31
N LEU A 118 -2.25 14.16 -29.53
CA LEU A 118 -1.10 14.42 -28.65
C LEU A 118 -0.74 15.91 -28.64
N GLU A 119 -0.76 16.58 -29.79
CA GLU A 119 -0.48 18.01 -29.86
C GLU A 119 -1.56 18.86 -29.17
N GLU A 120 -2.84 18.50 -29.33
CA GLU A 120 -3.96 19.16 -28.65
C GLU A 120 -3.90 18.99 -27.12
N THR A 121 -3.58 17.78 -26.64
CA THR A 121 -3.42 17.52 -25.21
C THR A 121 -2.21 18.25 -24.62
N ASN A 122 -1.12 18.35 -25.39
CA ASN A 122 0.08 19.07 -24.96
C ASN A 122 -0.14 20.61 -24.94
N LEU A 123 -0.88 21.18 -25.90
CA LEU A 123 -1.30 22.58 -25.86
C LEU A 123 -2.20 22.89 -24.65
N LYS A 124 -3.09 21.96 -24.30
CA LYS A 124 -4.00 22.11 -23.15
C LYS A 124 -3.27 21.97 -21.81
N ALA A 125 -2.21 21.18 -21.75
CA ALA A 125 -1.32 21.07 -20.58
C ALA A 125 -0.41 22.31 -20.43
N ALA A 126 0.10 22.86 -21.53
CA ALA A 126 0.89 24.10 -21.53
C ALA A 126 0.07 25.36 -21.17
N GLY A 127 -1.26 25.32 -21.37
CA GLY A 127 -2.18 26.41 -21.03
C GLY A 127 -2.50 26.59 -19.54
N LEU A 128 -1.98 25.73 -18.65
CA LEU A 128 -2.22 25.81 -17.20
C LEU A 128 -1.04 26.36 -16.38
N GLN A 129 0.03 26.83 -17.02
CA GLN A 129 1.12 27.54 -16.35
C GLN A 129 1.15 29.03 -16.75
N LYS A 130 0.18 29.80 -16.25
CA LYS A 130 0.32 31.25 -16.14
C LYS A 130 -0.34 31.71 -14.86
N LEU A 131 0.46 31.77 -13.79
CA LEU A 131 0.16 32.51 -12.58
C LEU A 131 0.15 34.02 -12.91
N PRO A 132 -0.90 34.78 -12.54
CA PRO A 132 -0.76 36.19 -12.25
C PRO A 132 -0.87 36.39 -10.74
N ASN A 133 0.15 37.05 -10.19
CA ASN A 133 0.18 37.54 -8.83
C ASN A 133 -0.92 38.58 -8.56
N GLU A 134 -1.41 38.54 -7.32
CA GLU A 134 -1.98 39.63 -6.49
C GLU A 134 -3.19 40.41 -7.04
N GLU A 135 -4.35 40.32 -6.37
CA GLU A 135 -4.76 41.31 -5.34
C GLU A 135 -6.12 40.94 -4.68
N GLN A 136 -6.09 40.83 -3.35
CA GLN A 136 -7.11 41.12 -2.32
C GLN A 136 -8.61 41.15 -2.69
N VAL A 137 -9.46 40.30 -2.06
CA VAL A 137 -10.73 40.69 -1.38
C VAL A 137 -11.19 39.61 -0.37
N GLN A 138 -11.25 40.01 0.90
CA GLN A 138 -12.18 39.65 1.99
C GLN A 138 -13.26 38.55 1.76
N GLY A 139 -13.27 37.49 2.59
CA GLY A 139 -14.44 36.60 2.69
C GLY A 139 -14.32 35.38 3.62
N PHE A 140 -14.82 35.52 4.85
CA PHE A 140 -15.29 34.49 5.80
C PHE A 140 -14.37 33.29 6.16
N ARG A 141 -13.70 33.44 7.30
CA ARG A 141 -12.95 32.41 8.03
C ARG A 141 -13.91 31.35 8.60
N SER A 142 -13.92 30.14 8.05
CA SER A 142 -14.46 28.94 8.71
C SER A 142 -13.35 27.91 8.90
N LYS A 143 -13.09 27.56 10.17
CA LYS A 143 -12.08 26.59 10.60
C LYS A 143 -12.46 25.18 10.13
N PRO A 144 -11.53 24.34 9.63
CA PRO A 144 -11.73 22.90 9.64
C PRO A 144 -11.50 22.36 11.06
N SER A 145 -12.51 21.69 11.58
CA SER A 145 -12.56 21.08 12.91
C SER A 145 -11.50 19.99 13.10
N ALA A 146 -10.97 19.93 14.31
CA ALA A 146 -9.87 19.08 14.74
C ALA A 146 -10.19 17.57 14.69
N LEU A 147 -9.23 16.78 14.19
CA LEU A 147 -9.14 15.33 14.39
C LEU A 147 -9.01 14.99 15.89
N PRO A 148 -9.53 13.83 16.34
CA PRO A 148 -9.37 13.40 17.72
C PRO A 148 -7.91 12.99 18.00
N LYS A 149 -7.35 13.54 19.08
CA LYS A 149 -6.03 13.19 19.61
C LYS A 149 -6.13 11.90 20.43
N PHE A 150 -5.30 10.92 20.10
CA PHE A 150 -5.07 9.74 20.95
C PHE A 150 -4.28 10.14 22.21
N PRO A 151 -4.53 9.51 23.38
CA PRO A 151 -3.81 9.83 24.60
C PRO A 151 -2.36 9.32 24.53
N GLN A 152 -1.48 10.25 24.85
CA GLN A 152 -0.04 10.13 24.98
C GLN A 152 0.27 9.31 26.26
N SER A 153 0.73 8.06 26.13
CA SER A 153 1.37 7.35 27.25
C SER A 153 2.88 7.47 27.13
N LEU A 154 3.41 8.29 28.02
CA LEU A 154 4.82 8.44 28.38
C LEU A 154 5.41 7.08 28.79
N GLY A 155 6.34 6.59 28.00
CA GLY A 155 7.30 5.55 28.35
C GLY A 155 8.63 5.95 27.76
N ASP A 156 9.49 6.54 28.59
CA ASP A 156 10.77 7.12 28.20
C ASP A 156 11.72 6.05 27.61
N HIS A 157 11.87 6.03 26.29
CA HIS A 157 13.15 5.73 25.66
C HIS A 157 13.20 6.35 24.27
N ILE A 158 14.36 6.90 23.93
CA ILE A 158 14.61 7.81 22.81
C ILE A 158 14.40 7.07 21.48
N GLU A 159 13.21 7.16 20.88
CA GLU A 159 13.01 6.85 19.46
C GLU A 159 13.31 8.10 18.63
N LYS A 160 14.52 8.12 18.08
CA LYS A 160 14.95 9.04 17.05
C LYS A 160 14.19 8.71 15.77
N SER A 161 12.95 9.19 15.66
CA SER A 161 12.17 9.15 14.42
C SER A 161 12.93 9.91 13.33
N ALA A 162 13.73 9.19 12.55
CA ALA A 162 14.09 9.62 11.21
C ALA A 162 12.80 9.65 10.40
N GLN A 163 12.49 10.80 9.80
CA GLN A 163 11.43 10.88 8.80
C GLN A 163 11.74 9.85 7.71
N VAL A 164 10.97 8.77 7.65
CA VAL A 164 10.96 7.88 6.50
C VAL A 164 10.43 8.71 5.33
N LYS A 165 11.35 9.32 4.57
CA LYS A 165 11.03 9.91 3.28
C LYS A 165 10.76 8.74 2.34
N PHE A 166 9.48 8.43 2.14
CA PHE A 166 9.08 7.56 1.05
C PHE A 166 9.51 8.22 -0.26
N VAL A 167 10.54 7.65 -0.90
CA VAL A 167 10.93 8.01 -2.26
C VAL A 167 9.95 7.29 -3.18
N SER A 168 8.93 8.01 -3.67
CA SER A 168 8.08 7.50 -4.74
C SER A 168 8.91 7.43 -6.02
N LEU A 169 9.39 6.24 -6.36
CA LEU A 169 9.95 5.99 -7.69
C LEU A 169 8.79 5.89 -8.67
N SER A 170 8.56 6.94 -9.46
CA SER A 170 7.49 7.02 -10.48
C SER A 170 7.55 5.92 -11.56
N VAL A 171 8.57 5.07 -11.53
CA VAL A 171 8.87 4.03 -12.51
C VAL A 171 8.39 2.64 -12.08
N ILE A 172 8.11 2.43 -10.78
CA ILE A 172 7.74 1.11 -10.26
C ILE A 172 6.24 1.09 -9.96
N SER A 173 5.46 0.40 -10.80
CA SER A 173 4.00 0.32 -10.69
C SER A 173 3.48 -1.07 -10.32
N SER A 174 4.31 -2.10 -10.49
CA SER A 174 3.98 -3.50 -10.16
C SER A 174 5.14 -4.23 -9.49
N THR A 175 4.85 -5.36 -8.85
CA THR A 175 5.86 -6.26 -8.29
C THR A 175 6.75 -6.90 -9.36
N GLU A 176 6.23 -7.05 -10.58
CA GLU A 176 6.98 -7.48 -11.76
C GLU A 176 7.99 -6.40 -12.17
N ASP A 177 7.60 -5.12 -12.19
CA ASP A 177 8.52 -4.01 -12.48
C ASP A 177 9.68 -3.96 -11.47
N LEU A 178 9.40 -4.31 -10.20
CA LEU A 178 10.41 -4.39 -9.15
C LEU A 178 11.37 -5.57 -9.37
N GLN A 179 10.86 -6.74 -9.76
CA GLN A 179 11.70 -7.90 -10.11
C GLN A 179 12.59 -7.60 -11.32
N ASP A 180 12.04 -6.99 -12.37
CA ASP A 180 12.79 -6.59 -13.56
C ASP A 180 13.86 -5.54 -13.22
N LEU A 181 13.56 -4.60 -12.33
CA LEU A 181 14.53 -3.61 -11.85
C LEU A 181 15.68 -4.27 -11.09
N LEU A 182 15.38 -5.23 -10.21
CA LEU A 182 16.40 -5.91 -9.41
C LEU A 182 17.27 -6.82 -10.30
N HIS A 183 16.67 -7.56 -11.24
CA HIS A 183 17.41 -8.35 -12.23
C HIS A 183 18.25 -7.51 -13.18
N SER A 184 17.81 -6.29 -13.51
CA SER A 184 18.61 -5.37 -14.33
C SER A 184 19.70 -4.63 -13.55
N THR A 185 19.56 -4.57 -12.22
CA THR A 185 20.53 -3.92 -11.33
C THR A 185 21.60 -4.90 -10.83
N ASP A 186 21.23 -6.16 -10.65
CA ASP A 186 22.12 -7.28 -10.28
C ASP A 186 23.09 -7.55 -11.43
N CYS A 187 24.33 -7.07 -11.29
CA CYS A 187 25.34 -7.17 -12.34
C CYS A 187 26.07 -8.52 -12.30
N ASP A 188 26.11 -9.16 -11.13
CA ASP A 188 26.80 -10.43 -10.92
C ASP A 188 25.85 -11.66 -11.00
N MET A 189 24.54 -11.41 -11.13
CA MET A 189 23.45 -12.38 -11.24
C MET A 189 23.39 -13.34 -10.04
N ASP A 190 23.85 -12.90 -8.88
CA ASP A 190 23.90 -13.71 -7.66
C ASP A 190 22.57 -13.72 -6.89
N GLY A 191 21.59 -12.93 -7.34
CA GLY A 191 20.27 -12.81 -6.73
C GLY A 191 20.21 -11.89 -5.52
N LYS A 192 21.30 -11.18 -5.22
CA LYS A 192 21.42 -10.16 -4.19
C LYS A 192 21.99 -8.88 -4.79
N LEU A 193 21.72 -7.74 -4.17
CA LEU A 193 22.22 -6.45 -4.61
C LEU A 193 23.21 -5.88 -3.61
N THR A 194 24.39 -5.53 -4.07
CA THR A 194 25.33 -4.72 -3.30
C THR A 194 24.87 -3.26 -3.23
N TYR A 195 25.32 -2.55 -2.18
CA TYR A 195 25.13 -1.09 -2.08
C TYR A 195 25.54 -0.35 -3.35
N GLN A 196 26.61 -0.80 -4.01
CA GLN A 196 27.13 -0.15 -5.21
C GLN A 196 26.21 -0.36 -6.41
N GLU A 197 25.60 -1.54 -6.55
CA GLU A 197 24.63 -1.84 -7.62
C GLU A 197 23.35 -1.02 -7.44
N ILE A 198 22.82 -0.94 -6.23
CA ILE A 198 21.68 -0.08 -5.90
C ILE A 198 22.01 1.39 -6.20
N ARG A 199 23.20 1.84 -5.81
CA ARG A 199 23.67 3.21 -6.05
C ARG A 199 23.87 3.54 -7.53
N ASN A 200 24.24 2.55 -8.33
CA ASN A 200 24.41 2.74 -9.77
C ASN A 200 23.05 2.80 -10.48
N SER A 201 22.05 2.11 -9.95
CA SER A 201 20.67 2.08 -10.48
C SER A 201 19.87 3.33 -10.08
N LEU A 202 20.10 3.89 -8.89
CA LEU A 202 19.50 5.13 -8.45
C LEU A 202 20.42 6.34 -8.72
N ASP A 203 20.02 7.23 -9.63
CA ASP A 203 20.72 8.47 -9.97
C ASP A 203 20.86 9.44 -8.77
N SER A 204 21.87 9.21 -7.92
CA SER A 204 22.31 10.06 -6.80
C SER A 204 21.30 10.35 -5.67
N VAL A 205 20.10 9.79 -5.70
CA VAL A 205 19.06 9.91 -4.65
C VAL A 205 19.19 8.78 -3.61
N MET A 206 20.40 8.30 -3.36
CA MET A 206 20.63 7.17 -2.45
C MET A 206 21.02 7.66 -1.04
N PRO A 207 20.40 7.15 0.04
CA PRO A 207 20.84 7.43 1.41
C PRO A 207 22.17 6.72 1.73
N GLU A 208 22.94 7.23 2.70
CA GLU A 208 24.18 6.61 3.20
C GLU A 208 24.00 5.11 3.53
N PRO A 209 25.05 4.27 3.38
CA PRO A 209 24.97 2.82 3.62
C PRO A 209 24.53 2.48 5.05
N GLU A 210 24.78 3.39 5.99
CA GLU A 210 24.33 3.25 7.38
C GLU A 210 22.80 3.17 7.51
N HIS A 211 22.05 3.82 6.62
CA HIS A 211 20.60 3.77 6.61
C HIS A 211 20.04 2.54 5.91
N LEU A 212 20.86 1.82 5.14
CA LEU A 212 20.45 0.58 4.53
C LEU A 212 20.69 -0.64 5.43
N ARG A 213 21.49 -0.49 6.48
CA ARG A 213 21.74 -1.56 7.47
C ARG A 213 20.46 -2.10 8.12
N GLU A 214 19.42 -1.30 8.23
CA GLU A 214 18.12 -1.75 8.76
C GLU A 214 17.39 -2.74 7.83
N PHE A 215 17.81 -2.83 6.57
CA PHE A 215 17.26 -3.75 5.57
C PHE A 215 18.14 -4.99 5.35
N ASP A 216 19.38 -4.98 5.86
CA ASP A 216 20.33 -6.10 5.80
C ASP A 216 20.14 -7.02 7.02
N SER A 217 19.13 -7.87 6.94
CA SER A 217 18.71 -8.75 8.05
C SER A 217 19.72 -9.85 8.37
N ASP A 218 20.47 -10.34 7.37
CA ASP A 218 21.49 -11.38 7.54
C ASP A 218 22.91 -10.83 7.80
N GLY A 219 23.10 -9.51 7.65
CA GLY A 219 24.32 -8.79 7.96
C GLY A 219 25.44 -9.02 6.95
N ASP A 220 25.13 -9.54 5.76
CA ASP A 220 26.11 -9.84 4.73
C ASP A 220 26.43 -8.64 3.81
N GLY A 221 25.72 -7.52 4.01
CA GLY A 221 25.89 -6.28 3.26
C GLY A 221 25.31 -6.32 1.84
N ARG A 222 24.47 -7.32 1.53
CA ARG A 222 23.81 -7.50 0.23
C ARG A 222 22.30 -7.66 0.41
N TYR A 223 21.56 -6.90 -0.38
CA TYR A 223 20.12 -6.75 -0.27
C TYR A 223 19.35 -7.71 -1.17
N SER A 224 18.34 -8.38 -0.65
CA SER A 224 17.57 -9.37 -1.41
C SER A 224 16.07 -9.30 -1.12
N PHE A 225 15.26 -9.89 -1.99
CA PHE A 225 13.81 -9.96 -1.78
C PHE A 225 13.40 -10.68 -0.49
N LEU A 226 14.26 -11.54 0.04
CA LEU A 226 13.97 -12.41 1.18
C LEU A 226 14.43 -11.83 2.53
N GLU A 227 14.79 -10.55 2.60
CA GLU A 227 15.27 -9.90 3.84
C GLU A 227 14.20 -9.62 4.90
N GLU A 228 13.08 -10.37 4.90
CA GLU A 228 12.11 -10.36 6.00
C GLU A 228 12.65 -11.13 7.21
N GLU A 229 13.04 -10.42 8.27
CA GLU A 229 12.81 -10.84 9.66
C GLU A 229 12.49 -9.65 10.59
#